data_AF-A0A960B5D1-F1
#
_entry.id   AF-A0A960B5D1-F1
#
_cell.length_a   1.000
_cell.length_b   1.000
_cell.length_c   1.000
_cell.angle_alpha   90.00
_cell.angle_beta   90.00
_cell.angle_gamma   90.00
#
_symmetry.space_group_name_H-M   'P 1'
#
loop_
_entity.id
_entity.type
_entity.pdbx_description
1 polymer ?
#
loop_
_entity_poly.entity_id
_entity_poly.type
_entity_poly.pdbx_seq_one_letter_code
_entity_poly.pdbx_strand_id
1 'polypeptide(L)' 'ELYDDLLVIRVANPADKAALVDDATTPFFTIPHFNNFDAVLVQQSRLGELDVDELTEVITDAWLAVAPTSLVKKHFPDG' A
#
# COMPACT_ATOMS: atom_id res chain seq x y z
N GLU A 1 -2.29 -7.63 21.05
CA GLU A 1 -0.81 -7.60 21.09
C GLU A 1 -0.29 -6.56 20.10
N LEU A 2 0.97 -6.11 20.19
CA LEU A 2 1.55 -5.00 19.39
C LEU A 2 1.54 -5.23 17.86
N TYR A 3 1.35 -6.46 17.39
CA TYR A 3 1.39 -6.82 15.97
C TYR A 3 0.01 -7.05 15.34
N ASP A 4 -1.07 -7.06 16.13
CA ASP A 4 -2.43 -7.30 15.61
C ASP A 4 -2.95 -6.11 14.79
N ASP A 5 -2.35 -4.94 14.98
CA ASP A 5 -2.75 -3.68 14.35
C ASP A 5 -1.97 -3.38 13.06
N LEU A 6 -1.02 -4.23 12.64
CA LEU A 6 -0.19 -3.93 11.47
C LEU A 6 -0.71 -4.60 10.20
N LEU A 7 -0.82 -3.82 9.12
CA LEU A 7 -1.06 -4.29 7.76
C LEU A 7 0.19 -4.07 6.91
N VAL A 8 0.58 -5.09 6.15
CA VAL A 8 1.61 -5.00 5.12
C VAL A 8 0.93 -4.76 3.78
N ILE A 9 1.31 -3.69 3.09
CA ILE A 9 0.78 -3.33 1.78
C ILE A 9 1.93 -3.43 0.77
N ARG A 10 1.75 -4.27 -0.25
CA ARG A 10 2.66 -4.39 -1.40
C ARG A 10 2.44 -3.19 -2.33
N VAL A 11 3.51 -2.68 -2.92
CA VAL A 11 3.44 -1.64 -3.96
C VAL A 11 4.12 -2.12 -5.24
N ALA A 12 3.90 -1.45 -6.36
CA ALA A 12 4.37 -1.95 -7.65
C ALA A 12 5.89 -1.79 -7.82
N ASN A 13 6.50 -0.76 -7.21
CA ASN A 13 7.91 -0.48 -7.35
C ASN A 13 8.48 0.37 -6.18
N PRO A 14 9.81 0.56 -6.10
CA PRO A 14 10.44 1.33 -5.02
C PRO A 14 10.07 2.82 -4.99
N ALA A 15 9.70 3.42 -6.13
CA ALA A 15 9.30 4.83 -6.17
C ALA A 15 7.94 5.04 -5.52
N ASP A 16 6.97 4.14 -5.78
CA ASP A 16 5.67 4.16 -5.11
C ASP A 16 5.83 3.98 -3.59
N LYS A 17 6.76 3.10 -3.18
CA LYS A 17 7.10 2.92 -1.77
C LYS A 17 7.60 4.23 -1.15
N ALA A 18 8.53 4.90 -1.82
CA ALA A 18 9.08 6.17 -1.35
C ALA A 18 8.00 7.27 -1.30
N ALA A 19 7.13 7.34 -2.30
CA ALA A 19 6.03 8.30 -2.32
C ALA A 19 5.12 8.18 -1.08
N LEU A 20 4.81 6.96 -0.65
CA LEU A 20 4.03 6.74 0.58
C LEU A 20 4.84 7.01 1.85
N VAL A 21 6.09 6.59 1.93
CA VAL A 21 6.88 6.67 3.18
C VAL A 21 7.45 8.07 3.44
N ASP A 22 7.83 8.79 2.39
CA ASP A 22 8.47 10.10 2.51
C ASP A 22 7.44 11.23 2.67
N ASP A 23 6.17 10.97 2.39
CA ASP A 23 5.08 11.90 2.65
C ASP A 23 4.63 11.82 4.12
N ALA A 24 5.00 12.86 4.88
CA ALA A 24 4.68 13.02 6.29
C ALA A 24 3.17 13.20 6.59
N THR A 25 2.34 13.44 5.57
CA THR A 25 0.88 13.49 5.72
C THR A 25 0.23 12.11 5.75
N THR A 26 0.94 11.06 5.32
CA THR A 26 0.41 9.71 5.29
C THR A 26 0.84 8.90 6.53
N PRO A 27 0.08 7.86 6.93
CA PRO A 27 0.42 7.03 8.09
C PRO A 27 1.39 5.88 7.76
N PHE A 28 1.90 5.80 6.52
CA PHE A 28 2.73 4.68 6.07
C PHE A 28 4.16 4.77 6.58
N PHE A 29 4.79 3.62 6.79
CA PHE A 29 6.19 3.55 7.19
C PHE A 29 6.88 2.30 6.66
N THR A 30 8.21 2.27 6.74
CA THR A 30 9.03 1.09 6.41
C THR A 30 9.92 0.71 7.60
N ILE A 31 10.43 -0.51 7.56
CA ILE A 31 11.42 -1.04 8.51
C ILE A 31 12.64 -1.57 7.74
N PRO A 32 13.81 -1.74 8.38
CA PRO A 32 15.01 -2.23 7.71
C PRO A 32 14.81 -3.58 6.98
N HIS A 33 13.91 -4.43 7.49
CA HIS A 33 13.57 -5.70 6.84
C HIS A 33 13.00 -5.52 5.42
N PHE A 34 12.38 -4.38 5.12
CA PHE A 34 11.79 -4.08 3.81
C PHE A 34 12.70 -3.26 2.89
N ASN A 35 13.98 -3.06 3.20
CA ASN A 35 14.86 -2.21 2.38
C ASN A 35 15.00 -2.67 0.91
N ASN A 36 14.83 -3.97 0.64
CA ASN A 36 14.83 -4.54 -0.71
C ASN A 36 13.49 -5.21 -1.05
N PHE A 37 12.40 -4.73 -0.44
CA PHE A 37 11.06 -5.26 -0.63
C PHE A 37 10.06 -4.13 -0.80
N ASP A 38 9.34 -4.16 -1.92
CA ASP A 38 8.36 -3.15 -2.33
C ASP A 38 7.06 -3.34 -1.54
N ALA A 39 7.15 -3.01 -0.25
CA ALA A 39 6.03 -2.96 0.68
C ALA A 39 6.23 -1.89 1.73
N VAL A 40 5.10 -1.41 2.24
CA VAL A 40 4.97 -0.49 3.38
C VAL A 40 4.16 -1.14 4.49
N LEU A 41 4.27 -0.59 5.69
CA LEU A 41 3.45 -0.93 6.85
C LEU A 41 2.52 0.23 7.17
N VAL A 42 1.35 -0.10 7.70
CA VAL A 42 0.44 0.86 8.32
C VAL A 42 -0.19 0.23 9.55
N GLN A 43 -0.47 1.06 10.55
CA GLN A 43 -1.30 0.67 11.69
C GLN A 43 -2.77 0.81 11.29
N GLN A 44 -3.57 -0.24 11.40
CA GLN A 44 -4.99 -0.23 11.00
C GLN A 44 -5.77 0.84 11.77
N SER A 45 -5.43 1.05 13.05
CA SER A 45 -5.95 2.13 13.88
C SER A 45 -5.73 3.54 13.34
N ARG A 46 -4.72 3.74 12.47
CA ARG A 46 -4.38 5.03 11.84
C ARG A 46 -4.94 5.21 10.43
N LEU A 47 -5.64 4.21 9.88
CA LEU A 47 -6.21 4.33 8.53
C LEU A 47 -7.22 5.47 8.39
N GLY A 48 -7.84 5.92 9.49
CA GLY A 48 -8.71 7.09 9.51
C GLY A 48 -8.00 8.44 9.34
N GLU A 49 -6.67 8.46 9.25
CA GLU A 49 -5.90 9.66 8.87
C GLU A 49 -5.95 9.93 7.36
N LEU A 50 -6.24 8.91 6.55
CA LEU A 50 -6.48 9.02 5.12
C LEU A 50 -7.96 9.25 4.86
N ASP A 51 -8.28 10.01 3.81
CA ASP A 51 -9.64 10.00 3.30
C ASP A 51 -9.97 8.70 2.54
N VAL A 52 -11.25 8.52 2.23
CA VAL A 52 -11.73 7.29 1.59
C VAL A 52 -11.19 7.14 0.17
N ASP A 53 -10.99 8.25 -0.54
CA ASP A 53 -10.52 8.23 -1.93
C ASP A 53 -9.02 7.87 -1.96
N GLU A 54 -8.22 8.48 -1.09
CA GLU A 54 -6.81 8.16 -0.88
C GLU A 54 -6.62 6.69 -0.49
N LEU A 55 -7.39 6.19 0.48
CA LEU A 55 -7.31 4.79 0.88
C LEU A 55 -7.73 3.85 -0.25
N THR A 56 -8.73 4.23 -1.03
CA THR A 56 -9.20 3.44 -2.17
C THR A 56 -8.12 3.34 -3.24
N GLU A 57 -7.45 4.44 -3.57
CA GLU A 57 -6.33 4.48 -4.52
C GLU A 57 -5.20 3.55 -4.05
N VAL A 58 -4.71 3.73 -2.82
CA VAL A 58 -3.61 2.91 -2.28
C VAL A 58 -3.93 1.42 -2.29
N ILE A 59 -5.13 1.02 -1.86
CA ILE A 59 -5.52 -0.39 -1.83
C ILE A 59 -5.72 -0.95 -3.24
N THR A 60 -6.21 -0.13 -4.17
CA THR A 60 -6.37 -0.53 -5.57
C THR A 60 -5.01 -0.76 -6.23
N ASP A 61 -4.06 0.17 -6.07
CA ASP A 61 -2.71 0.04 -6.61
C ASP A 61 -1.96 -1.14 -6.00
N ALA A 62 -2.11 -1.34 -4.69
CA ALA A 62 -1.54 -2.49 -4.01
C ALA A 62 -2.08 -3.81 -4.54
N TRP A 63 -3.39 -3.86 -4.84
CA TRP A 63 -4.01 -5.03 -5.45
C TRP A 63 -3.50 -5.23 -6.88
N LEU A 64 -3.41 -4.17 -7.69
CA LEU A 64 -2.86 -4.23 -9.05
C LEU A 64 -1.42 -4.76 -9.08
N ALA A 65 -0.60 -4.40 -8.08
CA ALA A 65 0.78 -4.87 -7.95
C ALA A 65 0.92 -6.39 -7.72
N VAL A 66 -0.15 -7.06 -7.25
CA VAL A 66 -0.09 -8.49 -6.87
C VAL A 66 -1.14 -9.37 -7.56
N ALA A 67 -2.16 -8.76 -8.16
CA ALA A 67 -3.28 -9.49 -8.75
C ALA A 67 -2.85 -10.23 -10.03
N PRO A 68 -3.46 -11.41 -10.31
CA PRO A 68 -3.27 -12.07 -11.59
C PRO A 68 -3.75 -11.19 -12.76
N THR A 69 -3.02 -11.19 -13.88
CA THR A 69 -3.34 -10.36 -15.06
C THR A 69 -4.75 -10.59 -15.60
N SER A 70 -5.29 -11.81 -15.50
CA SER A 70 -6.67 -12.10 -15.91
C SER A 70 -7.70 -11.39 -15.05
N LEU A 71 -7.41 -11.19 -13.76
CA LEU A 71 -8.28 -10.51 -12.83
C LEU A 71 -8.16 -9.00 -12.99
N VAL A 72 -6.95 -8.49 -13.20
CA VAL A 72 -6.74 -7.08 -13.56
C VAL A 72 -7.56 -6.73 -14.80
N LYS A 73 -7.41 -7.46 -15.91
CA LYS A 73 -8.18 -7.23 -17.15
C LYS A 73 -9.69 -7.30 -16.97
N LYS A 74 -10.18 -8.12 -16.04
CA LYS A 74 -11.61 -8.24 -15.75
C LYS A 74 -12.17 -6.99 -15.05
N HIS A 75 -11.39 -6.39 -14.16
CA HIS A 75 -11.83 -5.27 -13.33
C HIS A 75 -11.38 -3.90 -13.87
N PHE A 76 -10.30 -3.88 -14.64
CA PHE A 76 -9.68 -2.71 -15.27
C PHE A 76 -9.36 -3.06 -16.74
N PRO A 77 -10.37 -3.15 -17.62
CA PRO A 77 -10.19 -3.60 -19.00
C PRO A 77 -9.41 -2.60 -19.88
N ASP A 78 -9.38 -1.34 -19.48
CA ASP A 78 -8.68 -0.25 -20.17
C ASP A 78 -7.29 0.06 -19.58
N GLY A 79 -6.85 -0.74 -18.60
CA GLY A 79 -5.55 -0.63 -17.92
C GLY A 79 -4.42 -1.40 -18.60
#